data_AF-A0A0A6V7U7-F1
#
_entry.id   AF-A0A0A6V7U7-F1
#
_cell.length_a   1.000
_cell.length_b   1.000
_cell.length_c   1.000
_cell.angle_alpha   90.00
_cell.angle_beta   90.00
_cell.angle_gamma   90.00
#
_symmetry.space_group_name_H-M   'P 1'
#
loop_
_entity.id
_entity.type
_entity.pdbx_description
1 polymer ?
#
loop_
_entity_poly.entity_id
_entity_poly.type
_entity_poly.pdbx_seq_one_letter_code
_entity_poly.pdbx_strand_id
1 'polypeptide(L)'
;MDKKQPWYLKKVYYIFCFITPPIGYIILVANLKKFDYEDRGNYLTIATLMMSIWVLKFLPDKLNMYIWCFILAVVIVNAALK
;
A
#
# COMPACT_ATOMS: atom_id res chain seq x y z
N MET A 1 23.98 -2.94 -15.08
CA MET A 1 23.29 -3.87 -16.00
C MET A 1 21.87 -3.38 -16.14
N ASP A 2 21.57 -2.72 -17.26
CA ASP A 2 20.24 -2.17 -17.56
C ASP A 2 19.25 -3.31 -17.77
N LYS A 3 18.68 -3.81 -16.66
CA LYS A 3 17.65 -4.84 -16.71
C LYS A 3 16.38 -4.12 -17.15
N LYS A 4 16.08 -4.18 -18.46
CA LYS A 4 14.77 -3.77 -19.01
C LYS A 4 13.67 -4.43 -18.18
N GLN A 5 13.10 -3.68 -17.23
CA GLN A 5 11.95 -4.15 -16.48
C GLN A 5 10.81 -4.39 -17.48
N PRO A 6 10.14 -5.54 -17.41
CA PRO A 6 9.05 -5.84 -18.33
C PRO A 6 7.93 -4.81 -18.15
N TRP A 7 7.32 -4.41 -19.26
CA TRP A 7 6.39 -3.27 -19.36
C TRP A 7 5.23 -3.34 -18.35
N TYR A 8 4.76 -4.53 -18.00
CA TYR A 8 3.70 -4.76 -17.02
C TYR A 8 4.09 -4.40 -15.58
N LEU A 9 5.39 -4.45 -15.24
CA LEU A 9 5.88 -4.08 -13.89
C LEU A 9 6.10 -2.58 -13.70
N LYS A 10 6.08 -1.78 -14.78
CA LYS A 10 6.24 -0.31 -14.68
C LYS A 10 4.92 0.44 -14.53
N LYS A 11 4.03 0.34 -15.51
CA LYS A 11 2.76 1.10 -15.52
C LYS A 11 1.57 0.31 -15.01
N VAL A 12 1.47 -0.95 -15.45
CA VAL A 12 0.29 -1.79 -15.17
C VAL A 12 0.27 -2.24 -13.71
N TYR A 13 1.44 -2.36 -13.07
CA TYR A 13 1.58 -2.64 -11.64
C TYR A 13 0.77 -1.68 -10.75
N TYR A 14 0.88 -0.37 -10.97
CA TYR A 14 0.14 0.62 -10.19
C TYR A 14 -1.38 0.49 -10.36
N ILE A 15 -1.83 0.13 -11.57
CA ILE A 15 -3.24 -0.13 -11.84
C ILE A 15 -3.72 -1.35 -11.04
N PHE A 16 -2.97 -2.45 -11.03
CA PHE A 16 -3.30 -3.61 -10.21
C PHE A 16 -3.27 -3.30 -8.72
N CYS A 17 -2.32 -2.49 -8.26
CA CYS A 17 -2.22 -2.05 -6.87
C CYS A 17 -3.44 -1.21 -6.43
N PHE A 18 -4.03 -0.45 -7.35
CA PHE A 18 -5.19 0.40 -7.08
C PHE A 18 -6.53 -0.36 -7.17
N ILE A 19 -6.71 -1.19 -8.21
CA ILE A 19 -7.96 -1.93 -8.43
C ILE A 19 -8.09 -3.09 -7.45
N THR A 20 -7.02 -3.89 -7.31
CA THR A 20 -7.02 -5.06 -6.43
C THR A 20 -5.67 -5.16 -5.74
N PRO A 21 -5.47 -4.38 -4.66
CA PRO A 21 -4.21 -4.37 -3.92
C PRO A 21 -3.68 -5.75 -3.51
N PRO A 22 -4.50 -6.76 -3.15
CA PRO A 22 -4.01 -8.12 -2.93
C PRO A 22 -3.27 -8.71 -4.14
N ILE A 23 -3.83 -8.54 -5.35
CA ILE A 23 -3.23 -9.02 -6.60
C ILE A 23 -1.94 -8.24 -6.89
N GLY A 24 -1.97 -6.91 -6.72
CA GLY A 24 -0.77 -6.07 -6.87
C GLY A 24 0.36 -6.51 -5.94
N TYR A 25 0.06 -6.76 -4.66
CA TYR A 25 1.04 -7.22 -3.68
C TYR A 25 1.64 -8.58 -4.04
N ILE A 26 0.82 -9.55 -4.45
CA ILE A 26 1.29 -10.88 -4.90
C ILE A 26 2.21 -10.74 -6.11
N ILE A 27 1.86 -9.92 -7.10
CA ILE A 27 2.68 -9.69 -8.29
C ILE A 27 4.03 -9.09 -7.90
N LEU A 28 4.05 -8.14 -6.96
CA LEU A 28 5.28 -7.53 -6.46
C LEU A 28 6.19 -8.56 -5.80
N VAL A 29 5.66 -9.31 -4.82
CA VAL A 29 6.45 -10.28 -4.04
C VAL A 29 6.96 -11.41 -4.95
N ALA A 30 6.11 -11.92 -5.85
CA ALA A 30 6.49 -12.97 -6.81
C ALA A 30 7.54 -12.49 -7.82
N ASN A 31 7.54 -11.21 -8.19
CA ASN A 31 8.47 -10.64 -9.16
C ASN A 31 9.54 -9.74 -8.53
N LEU A 32 9.73 -9.81 -7.20
CA LEU A 32 10.61 -8.89 -6.47
C LEU A 32 12.03 -8.88 -7.05
N LYS A 33 12.55 -10.05 -7.46
CA LYS A 33 13.86 -10.21 -8.10
C LYS A 33 14.01 -9.48 -9.45
N LYS A 34 12.89 -9.15 -10.12
CA LYS A 34 12.85 -8.43 -11.41
C LYS A 34 12.74 -6.91 -11.23
N PHE A 35 12.45 -6.41 -10.03
CA PHE A 35 12.48 -4.98 -9.73
C PHE A 35 13.90 -4.51 -9.44
N ASP A 36 14.16 -3.23 -9.72
CA ASP A 36 15.43 -2.60 -9.35
C ASP A 36 15.59 -2.56 -7.83
N TYR A 37 16.81 -2.76 -7.34
CA TYR A 37 17.05 -2.94 -5.91
C TYR A 37 16.80 -1.64 -5.14
N GLU A 38 17.12 -0.49 -5.73
CA GLU A 38 16.86 0.82 -5.15
C GLU A 38 15.36 1.10 -5.03
N ASP A 39 14.57 0.74 -6.05
CA ASP A 39 13.14 1.06 -6.06
C ASP A 39 12.27 0.02 -5.36
N ARG A 40 12.77 -1.20 -5.11
CA ARG A 40 12.02 -2.28 -4.45
C ARG A 40 11.36 -1.82 -3.16
N GLY A 41 12.09 -1.09 -2.33
CA GLY A 41 11.59 -0.59 -1.05
C GLY A 41 10.38 0.32 -1.25
N ASN A 42 10.46 1.24 -2.21
CA ASN A 42 9.36 2.15 -2.54
C ASN A 42 8.13 1.38 -3.04
N TYR A 43 8.32 0.45 -3.97
CA TYR A 43 7.21 -0.37 -4.50
C TYR A 43 6.54 -1.23 -3.41
N LEU A 44 7.34 -1.79 -2.49
CA LEU A 44 6.82 -2.58 -1.35
C LEU A 44 6.03 -1.74 -0.37
N THR A 45 6.52 -0.53 -0.09
CA THR A 45 5.86 0.42 0.81
C THR A 45 4.50 0.84 0.25
N ILE A 46 4.46 1.21 -1.04
CA ILE A 46 3.21 1.57 -1.73
C ILE A 46 2.24 0.39 -1.73
N ALA A 47 2.71 -0.81 -2.07
CA ALA A 47 1.87 -2.01 -2.06
C ALA A 47 1.26 -2.28 -0.69
N THR A 48 2.08 -2.19 0.36
CA THR A 48 1.64 -2.43 1.74
C THR A 48 0.65 -1.37 2.18
N LEU A 49 0.88 -0.09 1.88
CA LEU A 49 -0.05 0.99 2.19
C LEU A 49 -1.41 0.79 1.50
N MET A 50 -1.41 0.49 0.20
CA MET A 50 -2.64 0.23 -0.54
C MET A 50 -3.39 -0.99 -0.02
N MET A 51 -2.66 -2.07 0.34
CA MET A 51 -3.27 -3.27 0.93
C MET A 51 -3.87 -2.98 2.31
N SER A 52 -3.17 -2.25 3.17
CA SER A 52 -3.67 -1.82 4.48
C SER A 52 -4.92 -0.95 4.37
N ILE A 53 -4.94 0.02 3.44
CA ILE A 53 -6.12 0.86 3.18
C ILE A 53 -7.30 0.01 2.70
N TRP A 54 -7.05 -0.96 1.83
CA TRP A 54 -8.10 -1.84 1.31
C TRP A 54 -8.63 -2.81 2.37
N VAL A 55 -7.76 -3.37 3.21
CA VAL A 55 -8.16 -4.19 4.37
C VAL A 55 -8.96 -3.37 5.36
N LEU A 56 -8.59 -2.11 5.59
CA LEU A 56 -9.36 -1.19 6.45
C LEU A 56 -10.80 -1.00 5.95
N LYS A 57 -11.01 -0.99 4.62
CA LYS A 57 -12.35 -0.95 4.03
C LYS A 57 -13.16 -2.24 4.26
N PHE A 58 -12.48 -3.36 4.42
CA PHE A 58 -13.10 -4.67 4.70
C PHE A 58 -13.33 -4.94 6.18
N LEU A 59 -12.95 -4.02 7.08
CA LEU A 59 -13.21 -4.20 8.50
C LEU A 59 -14.72 -4.08 8.80
N PRO A 60 -15.24 -4.89 9.75
CA PRO A 60 -16.60 -4.75 10.27
C PRO A 60 -16.86 -3.31 10.71
N ASP A 61 -18.07 -2.78 10.46
CA ASP A 61 -18.44 -1.38 10.71
C ASP A 61 -18.05 -0.88 12.10
N LYS A 62 -18.16 -1.75 13.11
CA LYS A 62 -17.76 -1.43 14.49
C LYS A 62 -16.26 -1.14 14.62
N LEU A 63 -15.41 -1.97 14.03
CA LEU A 63 -13.95 -1.80 14.08
C LEU A 63 -13.50 -0.60 13.25
N ASN A 64 -14.15 -0.35 12.11
CA ASN A 64 -13.88 0.82 11.29
C ASN A 64 -14.14 2.12 12.09
N MET A 65 -15.28 2.19 12.79
CA MET A 65 -15.60 3.32 13.67
C MET A 65 -14.54 3.54 14.76
N TYR A 66 -14.07 2.49 15.45
CA TYR A 66 -13.01 2.62 16.45
C TYR A 66 -11.71 3.18 15.89
N ILE A 67 -11.32 2.76 14.67
CA ILE A 67 -10.09 3.22 14.04
C ILE A 67 -10.19 4.70 13.64
N TRP A 68 -11.32 5.12 13.07
CA TRP A 68 -11.54 6.54 12.76
C TRP A 68 -11.58 7.41 14.03
N CYS A 69 -12.22 6.94 15.09
CA CYS A 69 -12.22 7.63 16.39
C CYS A 69 -10.80 7.75 16.96
N PHE A 70 -9.99 6.70 16.85
CA PHE A 70 -8.60 6.73 17.31
C PHE A 70 -7.76 7.74 16.53
N ILE A 71 -7.88 7.75 15.19
CA ILE A 71 -7.18 8.73 14.34
C ILE A 71 -7.58 10.16 14.72
N LEU A 72 -8.88 10.43 14.89
CA LEU A 72 -9.36 11.74 15.31
C LEU A 72 -8.83 12.14 16.69
N ALA A 73 -8.82 11.22 17.65
CA ALA A 73 -8.28 11.48 18.99
C ALA A 73 -6.80 11.86 18.94
N VAL A 74 -5.99 11.13 18.16
CA VAL A 74 -4.56 11.43 17.97
C VAL A 74 -4.36 12.82 17.34
N VAL A 75 -5.18 13.18 16.35
CA VAL A 75 -5.12 14.50 15.71
C VAL A 75 -5.50 15.62 16.68
N ILE A 76 -6.56 15.44 17.46
CA ILE A 76 -7.01 16.43 18.46
C ILE A 76 -5.94 16.61 19.55
N VAL A 77 -5.37 15.52 20.06
CA VAL A 77 -4.31 15.57 21.07
C VAL A 77 -3.07 16.29 20.53
N ASN A 78 -2.64 15.98 19.31
CA ASN A 78 -1.53 16.70 18.67
C ASN A 78 -1.84 18.18 18.45
N ALA A 79 -3.08 18.51 18.06
CA ALA A 79 -3.50 19.90 17.86
C ALA A 79 -3.59 20.67 19.19
N ALA A 80 -3.96 20.01 20.29
CA ALA A 80 -4.05 20.60 21.62
C ALA A 80 -2.70 20.70 22.35
N LEU A 81 -1.71 19.88 21.95
CA LEU A 81 -0.33 19.93 22.42
C LEU A 81 0.52 21.02 21.74
N LYS A 82 -0.02 21.65 20.68
CA LYS A 82 0.63 22.73 19.93
C LYS A 82 0.10 24.08 20.38
#